data_AF-A0A9D2RZS1-F1
#
_entry.id   AF-A0A9D2RZS1-F1
#
_cell.length_a   1.000
_cell.length_b   1.000
_cell.length_c   1.000
_cell.angle_alpha   90.00
_cell.angle_beta   90.00
_cell.angle_gamma   90.00
#
_symmetry.space_group_name_H-M   'P 1'
#
loop_
_entity.id
_entity.type
_entity.pdbx_description
1 polymer ?
#
loop_
_entity_poly.entity_id
_entity_poly.type
_entity_poly.pdbx_seq_one_letter_code
_entity_poly.pdbx_strand_id
1 'polypeptide(L)' 'MRILKTECIYRHKPATFSEVNEMIDRYIYFYNHERIQIKTGEAPLTQRLSD' A
#
# COMPACT_ATOMS: atom_id res chain seq x y z
N MET A 1 6.74 4.33 5.23
CA MET A 1 5.72 4.87 6.16
C MET A 1 5.82 6.40 6.32
N ARG A 2 5.98 7.17 5.24
CA ARG A 2 6.04 8.65 5.30
C ARG A 2 5.42 9.33 4.09
N ILE A 3 5.38 8.66 2.93
CA ILE A 3 4.77 9.16 1.68
C ILE A 3 3.24 9.33 1.84
N LEU A 4 2.56 8.34 2.42
CA LEU A 4 1.10 8.40 2.66
C LEU A 4 0.66 9.50 3.64
N LYS A 5 1.50 9.85 4.63
CA LYS A 5 1.14 10.88 5.62
C LYS A 5 1.10 12.28 4.99
N THR A 6 1.89 12.53 3.96
CA THR A 6 1.98 13.86 3.33
C THR A 6 0.98 14.05 2.19
N GLU A 7 0.67 12.99 1.42
CA GLU A 7 -0.28 13.10 0.30
C GLU A 7 -1.76 13.09 0.73
N CYS A 8 -2.12 12.34 1.78
CA CYS A 8 -3.52 12.21 2.21
C CYS A 8 -4.05 13.47 2.94
N ILE A 9 -3.20 14.15 3.72
CA ILE A 9 -3.64 15.26 4.58
C ILE A 9 -4.06 16.51 3.79
N TYR A 10 -3.52 16.74 2.59
CA TYR A 10 -3.77 18.00 1.85
C TYR A 10 -4.95 17.98 0.88
N ARG A 11 -5.52 16.82 0.52
CA ARG A 11 -6.52 16.76 -0.58
C ARG A 11 -7.84 16.06 -0.25
N HIS A 12 -7.88 15.17 0.74
CA HIS A 12 -9.13 14.58 1.21
C HIS A 12 -8.97 14.10 2.64
N LYS A 13 -9.55 14.85 3.58
CA LYS A 13 -9.66 14.40 4.97
C LYS A 13 -10.70 13.27 4.96
N PRO A 14 -10.35 12.02 5.27
CA PRO A 14 -11.33 10.95 5.32
C PRO A 14 -12.42 11.35 6.31
N ALA A 15 -13.68 11.25 5.89
CA ALA A 15 -14.83 11.66 6.67
C ALA A 15 -15.13 10.66 7.79
N THR A 16 -14.70 9.39 7.61
CA THR A 16 -14.92 8.33 8.59
C THR A 16 -13.69 7.43 8.81
N PHE A 17 -13.62 6.79 9.97
CA PHE A 17 -12.63 5.74 10.25
C PHE A 17 -12.76 4.54 9.30
N SER A 18 -13.96 4.27 8.77
CA SER A 18 -14.19 3.19 7.80
C SER A 18 -13.43 3.44 6.50
N GLU A 19 -13.45 4.67 5.99
CA GLU A 19 -12.71 5.04 4.78
C GLU A 19 -11.20 4.93 4.99
N VAL A 20 -10.70 5.29 6.18
CA VAL A 20 -9.28 5.11 6.52
C VAL A 20 -8.89 3.64 6.47
N ASN A 21 -9.71 2.76 7.07
CA ASN A 21 -9.45 1.32 7.06
C ASN A 21 -9.47 0.78 5.63
N GLU A 22 -10.44 1.17 4.82
CA GLU A 22 -10.52 0.74 3.43
C GLU A 22 -9.32 1.21 2.59
N MET A 23 -8.83 2.43 2.84
CA MET A 23 -7.61 2.94 2.20
C MET A 23 -6.37 2.16 2.64
N ILE A 24 -6.28 1.77 3.92
CA ILE A 24 -5.18 0.95 4.45
C ILE A 24 -5.22 -0.44 3.82
N ASP A 25 -6.39 -1.08 3.76
CA ASP A 25 -6.55 -2.42 3.20
C ASP A 25 -6.18 -2.44 1.71
N ARG A 26 -6.66 -1.46 0.94
CA ARG A 26 -6.27 -1.28 -0.46
C ARG A 26 -4.77 -1.09 -0.63
N TYR A 27 -4.13 -0.32 0.25
CA TYR A 27 -2.68 -0.12 0.19
C TYR A 27 -1.90 -1.40 0.52
N ILE A 28 -2.35 -2.17 1.52
CA ILE A 28 -1.72 -3.46 1.87
C ILE A 28 -1.80 -4.43 0.70
N TYR A 29 -2.97 -4.53 0.05
CA TYR A 29 -3.14 -5.37 -1.13
C TYR A 29 -2.18 -4.98 -2.25
N PHE A 30 -2.18 -3.70 -2.64
CA PHE A 30 -1.27 -3.17 -3.66
C PHE A 30 0.20 -3.47 -3.32
N TYR A 31 0.61 -3.24 -2.07
CA TYR A 31 1.98 -3.49 -1.64
C TYR A 31 2.38 -4.96 -1.77
N ASN A 32 1.48 -5.88 -1.43
CA ASN A 32 1.78 -7.31 -1.43
C ASN A 32 1.73 -7.93 -2.82
N HIS A 33 0.80 -7.49 -3.67
CA HIS A 33 0.47 -8.16 -4.93
C HIS A 33 0.94 -7.42 -6.18
N GLU A 34 0.91 -6.08 -6.17
CA GLU A 34 1.11 -5.29 -7.38
C GLU A 34 2.46 -4.55 -7.38
N ARG A 35 3.04 -4.30 -6.21
CA ARG A 35 4.31 -3.58 -6.11
C ARG A 35 5.46 -4.44 -6.63
N ILE A 36 5.95 -4.17 -7.82
CA ILE A 36 7.16 -4.83 -8.35
C ILE A 36 8.41 -4.30 -7.62
N GLN A 37 9.22 -5.21 -7.07
CA GLN A 37 10.50 -4.86 -6.48
C GLN A 37 11.57 -4.71 -7.56
N ILE A 38 12.23 -3.56 -7.61
CA ILE A 38 13.25 -3.26 -8.64
C ILE A 38 14.41 -4.27 -8.64
N LYS A 39 14.75 -4.83 -7.47
CA LYS A 39 15.86 -5.79 -7.34
C LYS A 39 15.55 -7.18 -7.88
N THR A 40 14.30 -7.62 -7.77
CA THR A 40 13.91 -9.00 -8.12
C THR A 40 12.98 -9.06 -9.32
N GLY A 41 12.38 -7.94 -9.73
CA GLY A 41 11.35 -7.92 -10.77
C GLY A 41 10.00 -8.49 -10.34
N GLU A 42 9.84 -8.84 -9.06
CA GLU A 42 8.67 -9.57 -8.56
C GLU A 42 7.93 -8.81 -7.46
N ALA A 43 6.65 -9.15 -7.26
CA ALA A 43 5.88 -8.68 -6.12
C ALA A 43 6.41 -9.29 -4.80
N PRO A 44 6.32 -8.58 -3.66
CA PRO A 44 6.77 -9.08 -2.36
C PRO A 44 6.16 -10.40 -1.91
N LEU A 45 4.93 -10.71 -2.31
CA LEU A 45 4.33 -12.00 -2.00
C LEU A 45 4.96 -13.12 -2.85
N THR A 46 5.15 -12.88 -4.14
CA THR A 46 5.78 -13.85 -5.06
C THR A 46 7.18 -14.20 -4.61
N GLN A 47 8.00 -13.20 -4.25
CA GLN A 47 9.34 -13.45 -3.76
C GLN A 47 9.35 -14.35 -2.51
N ARG A 48 8.47 -14.09 -1.52
CA ARG A 48 8.40 -14.89 -0.28
C ARG A 48 7.97 -16.33 -0.50
N LEU A 49 7.27 -16.62 -1.60
CA LEU A 49 6.84 -17.97 -1.95
C LEU A 49 7.89 -18.72 -2.79
N SER A 50 8.89 -18.01 -3.30
CA SER A 50 10.00 -18.55 -4.10
C SER A 50 11.24 -18.92 -3.27
N ASP A 51 11.31 -18.47 -2.01
CA ASP A 51 12.35 -18.80 -1.01
C ASP A 51 11.98 -20.07 -0.19
#